data_AF-A0A3S0YZM1-F1
#
_entry.id   AF-A0A3S0YZM1-F1
#
_cell.length_a   1.000
_cell.length_b   1.000
_cell.length_c   1.000
_cell.angle_alpha   90.00
_cell.angle_beta   90.00
_cell.angle_gamma   90.00
#
_symmetry.space_group_name_H-M   'P 1'
#
loop_
_entity.id
_entity.type
_entity.pdbx_description
1 polymer ?
#
loop_
_entity_poly.entity_id
_entity_poly.type
_entity_poly.pdbx_seq_one_letter_code
_entity_poly.pdbx_strand_id
1 'polypeptide(L)'
;MSDELQSANQSAAPTESQAVPVETSAPVASETPTPESTTTSTTANEPSGIKVKFNHEERVIGLEEAPTWIQKGMNYDKLQERATQFEQQAKHLDRVAKFYGFEKAEEYLEALNKAEEEQRIKEEAAKLGVPEDFIRSELHPLKEKIQAFEQKEEELKLKELELEIGAEISRLRESNPDFDQYADKVFEMAKSKGYPLEHAFIIASHQDKVAKAAKEAESQTIRNLQQNAQSATGPLGADAPDQNSGYLALSPSERRALRERVKRGDV
;
A
#
# COMPACT_ATOMS: atom_id res chain seq x y z
N MET A 1 -53.65 3.57 79.44
CA MET A 1 -53.19 4.95 79.62
C MET A 1 -52.36 5.23 78.38
N SER A 2 -52.99 5.78 77.35
CA SER A 2 -53.12 7.23 77.09
C SER A 2 -51.89 7.67 76.28
N ASP A 3 -52.01 7.91 74.97
CA ASP A 3 -52.64 9.10 74.34
C ASP A 3 -52.13 10.41 74.94
N GLU A 4 -51.38 11.18 74.14
CA GLU A 4 -51.86 12.45 73.56
C GLU A 4 -50.93 12.92 72.41
N LEU A 5 -51.55 13.20 71.24
CA LEU A 5 -51.45 14.42 70.42
C LEU A 5 -50.08 14.86 69.80
N GLN A 6 -49.92 14.96 68.47
CA GLN A 6 -50.42 16.00 67.52
C GLN A 6 -49.66 17.35 67.59
N SER A 7 -49.47 18.16 66.53
CA SER A 7 -49.61 18.01 65.06
C SER A 7 -49.01 19.28 64.36
N ALA A 8 -49.23 19.44 63.05
CA ALA A 8 -48.95 20.60 62.18
C ALA A 8 -47.48 20.77 61.68
N ASN A 9 -47.20 21.29 60.47
CA ASN A 9 -48.12 21.77 59.42
C ASN A 9 -47.63 21.55 57.96
N GLN A 10 -48.59 21.75 57.05
CA GLN A 10 -48.53 21.90 55.57
C GLN A 10 -47.63 23.09 55.14
N SER A 11 -47.29 23.43 53.87
CA SER A 11 -47.60 23.01 52.48
C SER A 11 -46.60 23.75 51.53
N ALA A 12 -46.50 23.65 50.18
CA ALA A 12 -47.09 22.85 49.08
C ALA A 12 -46.19 22.96 47.81
N ALA A 13 -46.63 22.39 46.68
CA ALA A 13 -46.25 22.76 45.29
C ALA A 13 -47.54 23.27 44.54
N PRO A 14 -47.59 23.60 43.22
CA PRO A 14 -46.56 23.63 42.15
C PRO A 14 -46.62 24.93 41.28
N THR A 15 -46.35 24.85 39.95
CA THR A 15 -47.03 25.58 38.82
C THR A 15 -46.23 26.56 37.90
N GLU A 16 -46.12 26.14 36.63
CA GLU A 16 -46.17 26.85 35.31
C GLU A 16 -45.34 28.12 34.90
N SER A 17 -44.57 27.91 33.81
CA SER A 17 -44.75 28.49 32.43
C SER A 17 -44.37 29.95 32.06
N GLN A 18 -44.21 30.16 30.74
CA GLN A 18 -44.02 31.43 29.96
C GLN A 18 -42.68 32.20 30.16
N ALA A 19 -42.16 33.01 29.21
CA ALA A 19 -42.30 33.08 27.74
C ALA A 19 -41.15 33.94 27.10
N VAL A 20 -41.03 33.90 25.77
CA VAL A 20 -40.25 34.82 24.88
C VAL A 20 -41.07 36.10 24.54
N PRO A 21 -40.57 37.13 23.78
CA PRO A 21 -39.20 37.52 23.35
C PRO A 21 -38.85 39.02 23.62
N VAL A 22 -37.70 39.53 23.14
CA VAL A 22 -37.47 40.98 22.89
C VAL A 22 -36.59 41.22 21.64
N GLU A 23 -37.00 42.13 20.74
CA GLU A 23 -36.19 42.71 19.65
C GLU A 23 -35.56 44.05 20.04
N THR A 24 -34.35 44.36 19.56
CA THR A 24 -33.79 45.72 19.31
C THR A 24 -32.42 45.60 18.60
N SER A 25 -31.88 46.60 17.88
CA SER A 25 -32.32 47.18 16.59
C SER A 25 -31.58 48.51 16.31
N ALA A 26 -30.78 48.57 15.24
CA ALA A 26 -30.15 49.78 14.65
C ALA A 26 -29.06 50.50 15.53
N PRO A 27 -28.28 51.47 15.00
CA PRO A 27 -28.30 52.05 13.65
C PRO A 27 -26.95 52.20 12.89
N VAL A 28 -27.07 52.19 11.55
CA VAL A 28 -26.41 53.05 10.53
C VAL A 28 -24.90 53.34 10.60
N ALA A 29 -24.22 52.95 9.51
CA ALA A 29 -23.26 53.82 8.81
C ALA A 29 -23.46 53.64 7.29
N SER A 30 -23.34 54.72 6.51
CA SER A 30 -23.53 54.71 5.05
C SER A 30 -22.42 55.52 4.40
N GLU A 31 -21.84 55.02 3.30
CA GLU A 31 -21.49 55.86 2.16
C GLU A 31 -21.12 55.02 0.93
N THR A 32 -21.27 55.62 -0.26
CA THR A 32 -20.80 55.10 -1.54
C THR A 32 -20.10 56.24 -2.26
N PRO A 33 -18.92 55.98 -2.87
CA PRO A 33 -18.75 56.49 -4.23
C PRO A 33 -18.08 55.50 -5.18
N THR A 34 -18.60 55.43 -6.40
CA THR A 34 -17.87 54.96 -7.58
C THR A 34 -17.12 56.16 -8.18
N PRO A 35 -15.93 55.98 -8.77
CA PRO A 35 -15.85 56.02 -10.23
C PRO A 35 -14.93 54.95 -10.83
N GLU A 36 -14.87 54.92 -12.15
CA GLU A 36 -14.25 53.86 -12.97
C GLU A 36 -12.71 53.90 -12.98
N SER A 37 -12.08 52.72 -13.11
CA SER A 37 -11.07 52.50 -14.17
C SER A 37 -10.72 51.01 -14.37
N THR A 38 -10.72 50.61 -15.64
CA THR A 38 -10.30 49.30 -16.16
C THR A 38 -8.85 48.95 -15.83
N THR A 39 -8.58 47.72 -15.38
CA THR A 39 -7.44 46.91 -15.88
C THR A 39 -7.71 45.41 -15.69
N THR A 40 -7.43 44.66 -16.75
CA THR A 40 -7.58 43.20 -16.92
C THR A 40 -6.89 42.35 -15.85
N SER A 41 -7.61 41.38 -15.29
CA SER A 41 -7.04 40.09 -14.87
C SER A 41 -8.07 38.97 -15.05
N THR A 42 -7.60 37.79 -15.45
CA THR A 42 -8.42 36.62 -15.81
C THR A 42 -8.36 35.57 -14.70
N THR A 43 -9.30 34.61 -14.73
CA THR A 43 -9.32 33.34 -13.95
C THR A 43 -10.02 33.43 -12.59
N ALA A 44 -11.24 32.88 -12.52
CA ALA A 44 -11.94 32.55 -11.28
C ALA A 44 -12.92 31.38 -11.52
N ASN A 45 -13.15 30.58 -10.47
CA ASN A 45 -14.12 29.48 -10.39
C ASN A 45 -14.00 28.33 -11.42
N GLU A 46 -12.95 27.52 -11.29
CA GLU A 46 -13.20 26.07 -11.30
C GLU A 46 -13.94 25.70 -10.00
N PRO A 47 -14.99 24.84 -10.04
CA PRO A 47 -15.66 24.39 -8.83
C PRO A 47 -14.74 23.43 -8.06
N SER A 48 -14.21 23.88 -6.92
CA SER A 48 -13.41 23.05 -6.03
C SER A 48 -14.23 21.86 -5.53
N GLY A 49 -13.85 20.67 -5.99
CA GLY A 49 -14.57 19.44 -5.73
C GLY A 49 -13.65 18.23 -5.80
N ILE A 50 -13.90 17.26 -4.92
CA ILE A 50 -13.10 16.04 -4.83
C ILE A 50 -13.61 15.05 -5.88
N LYS A 51 -12.70 14.55 -6.72
CA LYS A 51 -12.99 13.45 -7.65
C LYS A 51 -13.13 12.15 -6.84
N VAL A 52 -14.36 11.65 -6.73
CA VAL A 52 -14.64 10.37 -6.07
C VAL A 52 -15.13 9.38 -7.14
N LYS A 53 -14.47 8.22 -7.21
CA LYS A 53 -14.86 7.13 -8.11
C LYS A 53 -15.99 6.33 -7.48
N PHE A 54 -17.23 6.64 -7.86
CA PHE A 54 -18.43 6.00 -7.33
C PHE A 54 -19.08 5.14 -8.42
N ASN A 55 -19.33 3.86 -8.11
CA ASN A 55 -19.94 2.89 -9.03
C ASN A 55 -19.32 2.87 -10.45
N HIS A 56 -17.98 2.85 -10.52
CA HIS A 56 -17.15 2.87 -11.75
C HIS A 56 -17.10 4.19 -12.54
N GLU A 57 -17.94 5.18 -12.24
CA GLU A 57 -17.91 6.50 -12.87
C GLU A 57 -17.06 7.50 -12.04
N GLU A 58 -16.38 8.43 -12.72
CA GLU A 58 -15.69 9.56 -12.07
C GLU A 58 -16.66 10.72 -11.88
N ARG A 59 -17.05 11.01 -10.63
CA ARG A 59 -17.92 12.14 -10.30
C ARG A 59 -17.16 13.18 -9.49
N VAL A 60 -17.22 14.43 -9.93
CA VAL A 60 -16.73 15.57 -9.14
C VAL A 60 -17.81 15.93 -8.12
N ILE A 61 -17.48 15.83 -6.84
CA ILE A 61 -18.38 16.17 -5.73
C ILE A 61 -17.90 17.50 -5.15
N GLY A 62 -18.77 18.51 -5.14
CA GLY A 62 -18.44 19.83 -4.56
C GLY A 62 -18.11 19.75 -3.08
N LEU A 63 -17.26 20.66 -2.59
CA LEU A 63 -16.77 20.65 -1.19
C LEU A 63 -17.89 20.58 -0.12
N GLU A 64 -19.07 21.15 -0.39
CA GLU A 64 -20.25 21.09 0.50
C GLU A 64 -20.75 19.66 0.74
N GLU A 65 -20.83 18.82 -0.30
CA GLU A 65 -21.33 17.44 -0.20
C GLU A 65 -20.22 16.42 0.14
N ALA A 66 -18.96 16.79 -0.10
CA ALA A 66 -17.82 15.89 0.03
C ALA A 66 -17.72 15.20 1.42
N PRO A 67 -17.95 15.85 2.58
CA PRO A 67 -17.89 15.18 3.89
C PRO A 67 -18.87 13.99 3.99
N THR A 68 -20.10 14.15 3.51
CA THR A 68 -21.15 13.13 3.55
C THR A 68 -20.80 11.93 2.66
N TRP A 69 -20.22 12.17 1.49
CA TRP A 69 -19.80 11.11 0.57
C TRP A 69 -18.50 10.43 0.99
N ILE A 70 -17.56 11.15 1.60
CA ILE A 70 -16.37 10.57 2.25
C ILE A 70 -16.80 9.65 3.39
N GLN A 71 -17.75 10.08 4.23
CA GLN A 71 -18.29 9.27 5.31
C GLN A 71 -18.96 8.00 4.77
N LYS A 72 -19.87 8.11 3.78
CA LYS A 72 -20.50 6.93 3.15
C LYS A 72 -19.50 5.99 2.44
N GLY A 73 -18.46 6.55 1.83
CA GLY A 73 -17.34 5.78 1.25
C GLY A 73 -16.59 4.94 2.30
N MET A 74 -16.58 5.38 3.56
CA MET A 74 -15.91 4.70 4.67
C MET A 74 -16.76 3.58 5.33
N ASN A 75 -17.49 2.82 4.50
CA ASN A 75 -18.05 1.49 4.85
C ASN A 75 -19.13 1.47 5.97
N TYR A 76 -19.67 2.62 6.39
CA TYR A 76 -20.61 2.72 7.52
C TYR A 76 -21.88 1.89 7.35
N ASP A 77 -22.48 1.83 6.16
CA ASP A 77 -23.71 1.05 5.92
C ASP A 77 -23.50 -0.43 6.26
N LYS A 78 -22.36 -1.02 5.85
CA LYS A 78 -22.00 -2.42 6.19
C LYS A 78 -21.65 -2.62 7.66
N LEU A 79 -21.14 -1.58 8.32
CA LEU A 79 -20.89 -1.61 9.76
C LEU A 79 -22.22 -1.58 10.54
N GLN A 80 -23.21 -0.81 10.07
CA GLN A 80 -24.56 -0.73 10.63
C GLN A 80 -25.38 -2.01 10.37
N GLU A 81 -25.31 -2.58 9.17
CA GLU A 81 -25.86 -3.91 8.88
C GLU A 81 -25.27 -4.98 9.82
N ARG A 82 -23.95 -5.02 9.99
CA ARG A 82 -23.30 -5.93 10.95
C ARG A 82 -23.72 -5.65 12.39
N ALA A 83 -23.79 -4.39 12.82
CA ALA A 83 -24.21 -4.03 14.17
C ALA A 83 -25.65 -4.52 14.46
N THR A 84 -26.58 -4.32 13.53
CA THR A 84 -27.95 -4.83 13.67
C THR A 84 -28.05 -6.35 13.59
N GLN A 85 -27.18 -7.03 12.83
CA GLN A 85 -27.06 -8.49 12.85
C GLN A 85 -26.55 -9.00 14.21
N PHE A 86 -25.50 -8.39 14.78
CA PHE A 86 -25.00 -8.74 16.11
C PHE A 86 -26.03 -8.46 17.20
N GLU A 87 -26.77 -7.35 17.13
CA GLU A 87 -27.85 -7.04 18.07
C GLU A 87 -28.99 -8.09 18.02
N GLN A 88 -29.33 -8.56 16.82
CA GLN A 88 -30.31 -9.65 16.65
C GLN A 88 -29.79 -10.99 17.18
N GLN A 89 -28.51 -11.30 16.98
CA GLN A 89 -27.86 -12.51 17.52
C GLN A 89 -27.81 -12.47 19.05
N ALA A 90 -27.42 -11.34 19.66
CA ALA A 90 -27.42 -11.16 21.10
C ALA A 90 -28.84 -11.36 21.69
N LYS A 91 -29.87 -10.72 21.11
CA LYS A 91 -31.28 -10.91 21.50
C LYS A 91 -31.80 -12.34 21.30
N HIS A 92 -31.19 -13.13 20.42
CA HIS A 92 -31.50 -14.54 20.26
C HIS A 92 -30.84 -15.38 21.36
N LEU A 93 -29.54 -15.17 21.61
CA LEU A 93 -28.78 -15.83 22.67
C LEU A 93 -29.40 -15.56 24.06
N ASP A 94 -29.80 -14.33 24.34
CA ASP A 94 -30.52 -13.94 25.56
C ASP A 94 -31.82 -14.74 25.75
N ARG A 95 -32.56 -15.00 24.66
CA ARG A 95 -33.80 -15.77 24.70
C ARG A 95 -33.53 -17.25 24.94
N VAL A 96 -32.46 -17.79 24.36
CA VAL A 96 -32.02 -19.18 24.55
C VAL A 96 -31.54 -19.38 25.99
N ALA A 97 -30.70 -18.48 26.50
CA ALA A 97 -30.23 -18.46 27.89
C ALA A 97 -31.40 -18.45 28.89
N LYS A 98 -32.38 -17.56 28.69
CA LYS A 98 -33.59 -17.45 29.53
C LYS A 98 -34.51 -18.67 29.40
N PHE A 99 -34.54 -19.34 28.25
CA PHE A 99 -35.24 -20.62 28.10
C PHE A 99 -34.57 -21.76 28.89
N TYR A 100 -33.24 -21.75 29.00
CA TYR A 100 -32.47 -22.67 29.86
C TYR A 100 -32.35 -22.20 31.33
N GLY A 101 -32.99 -21.09 31.71
CA GLY A 101 -33.06 -20.60 33.10
C GLY A 101 -31.92 -19.68 33.54
N PHE A 102 -31.06 -19.21 32.63
CA PHE A 102 -30.00 -18.24 32.90
C PHE A 102 -30.51 -16.80 32.77
N GLU A 103 -29.98 -15.86 33.55
CA GLU A 103 -30.44 -14.45 33.50
C GLU A 103 -29.87 -13.70 32.30
N LYS A 104 -28.67 -14.08 31.84
CA LYS A 104 -27.93 -13.43 30.74
C LYS A 104 -27.35 -14.44 29.74
N ALA A 105 -27.13 -13.98 28.51
CA ALA A 105 -26.46 -14.75 27.46
C ALA A 105 -25.04 -15.19 27.86
N GLU A 106 -24.26 -14.35 28.54
CA GLU A 106 -22.87 -14.62 28.92
C GLU A 106 -22.77 -15.79 29.92
N GLU A 107 -23.68 -15.85 30.90
CA GLU A 107 -23.72 -16.90 31.94
C GLU A 107 -24.04 -18.27 31.33
N TYR A 108 -24.96 -18.30 30.36
CA TYR A 108 -25.28 -19.50 29.59
C TYR A 108 -24.09 -19.98 28.74
N LEU A 109 -23.38 -19.05 28.08
CA LEU A 109 -22.19 -19.38 27.30
C LEU A 109 -21.02 -19.84 28.18
N GLU A 110 -20.81 -19.23 29.35
CA GLU A 110 -19.79 -19.68 30.30
C GLU A 110 -20.10 -21.08 30.85
N ALA A 111 -21.37 -21.37 31.16
CA ALA A 111 -21.81 -22.70 31.57
C ALA A 111 -21.67 -23.76 30.46
N LEU A 112 -21.97 -23.38 29.20
CA LEU A 112 -21.76 -24.24 28.03
C LEU A 112 -20.28 -24.53 27.82
N ASN A 113 -19.42 -23.50 27.82
CA ASN A 113 -17.97 -23.65 27.67
C ASN A 113 -17.39 -24.60 28.73
N LYS A 114 -17.81 -24.45 30.00
CA LYS A 114 -17.41 -25.36 31.09
C LYS A 114 -17.89 -26.79 30.87
N ALA A 115 -19.10 -26.99 30.38
CA ALA A 115 -19.64 -28.32 30.08
C ALA A 115 -18.91 -29.00 28.90
N GLU A 116 -18.51 -28.24 27.88
CA GLU A 116 -17.67 -28.71 26.77
C GLU A 116 -16.24 -29.02 27.23
N GLU A 117 -15.64 -28.15 28.06
CA GLU A 117 -14.32 -28.36 28.66
C GLU A 117 -14.29 -29.64 29.51
N GLU A 118 -15.29 -29.84 30.38
CA GLU A 118 -15.45 -31.07 31.17
C GLU A 118 -15.56 -32.31 30.29
N GLN A 119 -16.33 -32.27 29.20
CA GLN A 119 -16.44 -33.39 28.26
C GLN A 119 -15.11 -33.68 27.57
N ARG A 120 -14.37 -32.65 27.16
CA ARG A 120 -13.03 -32.79 26.58
C ARG A 120 -12.02 -33.36 27.58
N ILE A 121 -12.05 -32.93 28.84
CA ILE A 121 -11.22 -33.49 29.92
C ILE A 121 -11.55 -34.98 30.13
N LYS A 122 -12.84 -35.35 30.17
CA LYS A 122 -13.32 -36.74 30.29
C LYS A 122 -12.88 -37.61 29.12
N GLU A 123 -12.95 -37.09 27.90
CA GLU A 123 -12.45 -37.76 26.70
C GLU A 123 -10.93 -37.94 26.71
N GLU A 124 -10.16 -36.90 27.05
CA GLU A 124 -8.69 -36.99 27.12
C GLU A 124 -8.24 -37.93 28.25
N ALA A 125 -8.92 -37.92 29.40
CA ALA A 125 -8.71 -38.84 30.51
C ALA A 125 -8.89 -40.30 30.08
N ALA A 126 -10.02 -40.59 29.40
CA ALA A 126 -10.32 -41.92 28.87
C ALA A 126 -9.34 -42.36 27.76
N LYS A 127 -8.89 -41.44 26.90
CA LYS A 127 -7.93 -41.73 25.81
C LYS A 127 -6.51 -41.99 26.32
N LEU A 128 -6.09 -41.32 27.39
CA LEU A 128 -4.76 -41.45 27.98
C LEU A 128 -4.69 -42.51 29.09
N GLY A 129 -5.83 -42.92 29.66
CA GLY A 129 -5.89 -43.83 30.82
C GLY A 129 -5.51 -43.16 32.13
N VAL A 130 -5.77 -41.85 32.25
CA VAL A 130 -5.29 -40.98 33.35
C VAL A 130 -6.49 -40.30 34.04
N PRO A 131 -6.49 -40.07 35.36
CA PRO A 131 -7.60 -39.40 36.05
C PRO A 131 -7.87 -37.98 35.55
N GLU A 132 -9.15 -37.56 35.55
CA GLU A 132 -9.58 -36.22 35.15
C GLU A 132 -8.86 -35.10 35.93
N ASP A 133 -8.69 -35.28 37.24
CA ASP A 133 -8.06 -34.28 38.11
C ASP A 133 -6.61 -33.98 37.71
N PHE A 134 -5.85 -34.98 37.27
CA PHE A 134 -4.47 -34.81 36.79
C PHE A 134 -4.43 -34.04 35.46
N ILE A 135 -5.45 -34.19 34.62
CA ILE A 135 -5.57 -33.39 33.40
C ILE A 135 -5.86 -31.92 33.74
N ARG A 136 -6.71 -31.67 34.74
CA ARG A 136 -7.02 -30.32 35.25
C ARG A 136 -5.81 -29.66 35.93
N SER A 137 -5.09 -30.37 36.81
CA SER A 137 -4.01 -29.78 37.62
C SER A 137 -2.65 -29.71 36.91
N GLU A 138 -2.27 -30.76 36.18
CA GLU A 138 -0.94 -30.84 35.56
C GLU A 138 -1.00 -30.63 34.04
N LEU A 139 -1.84 -31.39 33.33
CA LEU A 139 -1.74 -31.47 31.87
C LEU A 139 -2.19 -30.18 31.16
N HIS A 140 -3.27 -29.53 31.62
CA HIS A 140 -3.73 -28.27 31.02
C HIS A 140 -2.71 -27.13 31.18
N PRO A 141 -2.27 -26.75 32.40
CA PRO A 141 -1.27 -25.69 32.55
C PRO A 141 0.12 -26.08 32.03
N LEU A 142 0.43 -27.37 31.82
CA LEU A 142 1.63 -27.78 31.09
C LEU A 142 1.49 -27.51 29.58
N LYS A 143 0.35 -27.84 28.95
CA LYS A 143 0.06 -27.51 27.54
C LYS A 143 0.11 -26.00 27.30
N GLU A 144 -0.51 -25.20 28.16
CA GLU A 144 -0.47 -23.73 28.09
C GLU A 144 0.97 -23.19 28.15
N LYS A 145 1.78 -23.71 29.07
CA LYS A 145 3.20 -23.33 29.18
C LYS A 145 3.99 -23.70 27.93
N ILE A 146 3.77 -24.89 27.37
CA ILE A 146 4.42 -25.35 26.13
C ILE A 146 4.07 -24.38 24.99
N GLN A 147 2.79 -24.10 24.75
CA GLN A 147 2.36 -23.14 23.72
C GLN A 147 2.94 -21.73 23.94
N ALA A 148 2.99 -21.27 25.20
CA ALA A 148 3.57 -19.98 25.56
C ALA A 148 5.12 -19.97 25.54
N PHE A 149 5.79 -21.11 25.39
CA PHE A 149 7.21 -21.22 25.07
C PHE A 149 7.43 -21.30 23.56
N GLU A 150 6.65 -22.11 22.84
CA GLU A 150 6.67 -22.23 21.37
C GLU A 150 6.48 -20.86 20.70
N GLN A 151 5.45 -20.10 21.11
CA GLN A 151 5.20 -18.74 20.61
C GLN A 151 6.36 -17.76 20.89
N LYS A 152 7.04 -17.89 22.03
CA LYS A 152 8.22 -17.06 22.35
C LYS A 152 9.45 -17.48 21.56
N GLU A 153 9.60 -18.78 21.28
CA GLU A 153 10.69 -19.29 20.46
C GLU A 153 10.52 -18.84 19.00
N GLU A 154 9.29 -18.83 18.47
CA GLU A 154 8.96 -18.23 17.17
C GLU A 154 9.18 -16.71 17.17
N GLU A 155 8.71 -15.98 18.19
CA GLU A 155 8.93 -14.54 18.32
C GLU A 155 10.43 -14.18 18.38
N LEU A 156 11.24 -14.97 19.11
CA LEU A 156 12.68 -14.77 19.19
C LEU A 156 13.37 -15.08 17.85
N LYS A 157 13.03 -16.18 17.17
CA LYS A 157 13.58 -16.52 15.84
C LYS A 157 13.26 -15.45 14.80
N LEU A 158 12.04 -14.90 14.82
CA LEU A 158 11.64 -13.81 13.92
C LEU A 158 12.44 -12.54 14.19
N LYS A 159 12.68 -12.18 15.46
CA LYS A 159 13.53 -11.04 15.83
C LYS A 159 15.00 -11.25 15.50
N GLU A 160 15.53 -12.46 15.70
CA GLU A 160 16.91 -12.81 15.35
C GLU A 160 17.13 -12.68 13.84
N LEU A 161 16.19 -13.20 13.03
CA LEU A 161 16.19 -13.07 11.58
C LEU A 161 16.01 -11.61 11.10
N GLU A 162 15.17 -10.81 11.77
CA GLU A 162 15.03 -9.37 11.50
C GLU A 162 16.34 -8.61 11.78
N LEU A 163 17.03 -8.93 12.88
CA LEU A 163 18.33 -8.35 13.23
C LEU A 163 19.45 -8.80 12.27
N GLU A 164 19.46 -10.07 11.85
CA GLU A 164 20.42 -10.59 10.87
C GLU A 164 20.26 -9.87 9.50
N ILE A 165 19.04 -9.78 8.99
CA ILE A 165 18.73 -9.05 7.75
C ILE A 165 19.06 -7.56 7.90
N GLY A 166 18.73 -6.94 9.04
CA GLY A 166 19.09 -5.55 9.33
C GLY A 166 20.61 -5.31 9.32
N ALA A 167 21.38 -6.26 9.85
CA ALA A 167 22.84 -6.21 9.83
C ALA A 167 23.42 -6.44 8.43
N GLU A 168 22.88 -7.38 7.63
CA GLU A 168 23.31 -7.61 6.24
C GLU A 168 23.05 -6.35 5.39
N ILE A 169 21.85 -5.75 5.49
CA ILE A 169 21.50 -4.50 4.79
C ILE A 169 22.43 -3.35 5.22
N SER A 170 22.73 -3.22 6.50
CA SER A 170 23.61 -2.15 7.01
C SER A 170 25.03 -2.31 6.46
N ARG A 171 25.59 -3.52 6.53
CA ARG A 171 26.89 -3.87 5.95
C ARG A 171 26.95 -3.68 4.43
N LEU A 172 25.85 -3.96 3.73
CA LEU A 172 25.73 -3.72 2.28
C LEU A 172 25.74 -2.23 1.94
N ARG A 173 25.07 -1.38 2.73
CA ARG A 173 25.09 0.09 2.60
C ARG A 173 26.48 0.67 2.87
N GLU A 174 27.17 0.18 3.91
CA GLU A 174 28.53 0.62 4.25
C GLU A 174 29.56 0.26 3.16
N SER A 175 29.41 -0.92 2.54
CA SER A 175 30.33 -1.39 1.49
C SER A 175 29.97 -0.89 0.09
N ASN A 176 28.70 -0.54 -0.18
CA ASN A 176 28.20 -0.15 -1.49
C ASN A 176 27.30 1.11 -1.39
N PRO A 177 27.85 2.33 -1.59
CA PRO A 177 27.07 3.57 -1.49
C PRO A 177 26.04 3.74 -2.63
N ASP A 178 26.06 2.89 -3.67
CA ASP A 178 25.02 2.80 -4.69
C ASP A 178 23.90 1.80 -4.36
N PHE A 179 23.91 1.14 -3.19
CA PHE A 179 22.90 0.15 -2.77
C PHE A 179 21.45 0.65 -2.87
N ASP A 180 21.17 1.88 -2.41
CA ASP A 180 19.82 2.48 -2.46
C ASP A 180 19.26 2.64 -3.89
N GLN A 181 20.12 2.69 -4.92
CA GLN A 181 19.67 2.76 -6.32
C GLN A 181 19.13 1.42 -6.85
N TYR A 182 19.41 0.31 -6.14
CA TYR A 182 19.08 -1.04 -6.56
C TYR A 182 18.24 -1.81 -5.54
N ALA A 183 18.08 -1.29 -4.31
CA ALA A 183 17.44 -1.97 -3.18
C ALA A 183 16.15 -2.73 -3.54
N ASP A 184 15.21 -2.10 -4.26
CA ASP A 184 13.97 -2.75 -4.70
C ASP A 184 14.23 -4.01 -5.55
N LYS A 185 15.14 -3.93 -6.52
CA LYS A 185 15.56 -5.06 -7.38
C LYS A 185 16.30 -6.14 -6.58
N VAL A 186 17.03 -5.74 -5.53
CA VAL A 186 17.75 -6.65 -4.63
C VAL A 186 16.76 -7.46 -3.79
N PHE A 187 15.80 -6.79 -3.15
CA PHE A 187 14.73 -7.45 -2.39
C PHE A 187 13.82 -8.29 -3.29
N GLU A 188 13.50 -7.82 -4.51
CA GLU A 188 12.75 -8.59 -5.49
C GLU A 188 13.50 -9.89 -5.87
N MET A 189 14.80 -9.83 -6.15
CA MET A 189 15.57 -11.02 -6.49
C MET A 189 15.83 -11.96 -5.31
N ALA A 190 16.01 -11.44 -4.10
CA ALA A 190 16.06 -12.28 -2.91
C ALA A 190 14.73 -13.04 -2.71
N LYS A 191 13.59 -12.34 -2.80
CA LYS A 191 12.25 -12.91 -2.64
C LYS A 191 11.83 -13.86 -3.77
N SER A 192 12.20 -13.57 -5.02
CA SER A 192 11.74 -14.34 -6.20
C SER A 192 12.68 -15.49 -6.59
N LYS A 193 13.96 -15.43 -6.23
CA LYS A 193 14.99 -16.41 -6.65
C LYS A 193 15.77 -17.04 -5.50
N GLY A 194 15.56 -16.60 -4.25
CA GLY A 194 16.25 -17.12 -3.08
C GLY A 194 17.74 -16.76 -3.00
N TYR A 195 18.17 -15.68 -3.65
CA TYR A 195 19.55 -15.18 -3.54
C TYR A 195 19.77 -14.42 -2.23
N PRO A 196 20.96 -14.53 -1.59
CA PRO A 196 21.33 -13.63 -0.49
C PRO A 196 21.45 -12.19 -1.01
N LEU A 197 21.29 -11.20 -0.12
CA LEU A 197 21.15 -9.80 -0.51
C LEU A 197 22.43 -9.29 -1.19
N GLU A 198 23.61 -9.75 -0.77
CA GLU A 198 24.90 -9.46 -1.42
C GLU A 198 24.93 -9.91 -2.89
N HIS A 199 24.57 -11.17 -3.19
CA HIS A 199 24.55 -11.66 -4.58
C HIS A 199 23.48 -10.96 -5.42
N ALA A 200 22.31 -10.69 -4.85
CA ALA A 200 21.25 -9.96 -5.53
C ALA A 200 21.68 -8.50 -5.86
N PHE A 201 22.43 -7.83 -4.99
CA PHE A 201 23.03 -6.52 -5.26
C PHE A 201 24.08 -6.56 -6.38
N ILE A 202 25.00 -7.53 -6.36
CA ILE A 202 26.01 -7.70 -7.40
C ILE A 202 25.33 -7.87 -8.76
N ILE A 203 24.31 -8.73 -8.85
CA ILE A 203 23.54 -8.97 -10.08
C ILE A 203 22.79 -7.71 -10.53
N ALA A 204 22.08 -7.03 -9.61
CA ALA A 204 21.29 -5.85 -9.94
C ALA A 204 22.14 -4.70 -10.48
N SER A 205 23.26 -4.42 -9.82
CA SER A 205 24.15 -3.33 -10.22
C SER A 205 24.92 -3.67 -11.52
N HIS A 206 25.34 -4.93 -11.73
CA HIS A 206 25.93 -5.35 -13.01
C HIS A 206 24.95 -5.25 -14.18
N GLN A 207 23.71 -5.70 -14.02
CA GLN A 207 22.70 -5.61 -15.09
C GLN A 207 22.45 -4.15 -15.51
N ASP A 208 22.39 -3.24 -14.54
CA ASP A 208 22.17 -1.81 -14.82
C ASP A 208 23.41 -1.15 -15.46
N LYS A 209 24.62 -1.49 -14.98
CA LYS A 209 25.91 -1.04 -15.56
C LYS A 209 26.06 -1.52 -17.02
N VAL A 210 25.67 -2.77 -17.33
CA VAL A 210 25.65 -3.30 -18.71
C VAL A 210 24.57 -2.62 -19.55
N ALA A 211 23.36 -2.41 -19.02
CA ALA A 211 22.28 -1.74 -19.74
C ALA A 211 22.58 -0.25 -20.05
N LYS A 212 23.30 0.44 -19.15
CA LYS A 212 23.82 1.80 -19.39
C LYS A 212 24.89 1.79 -20.49
N ALA A 213 25.89 0.92 -20.40
CA ALA A 213 26.95 0.80 -21.40
C ALA A 213 26.41 0.45 -22.81
N ALA A 214 25.39 -0.42 -22.89
CA ALA A 214 24.70 -0.73 -24.15
C ALA A 214 24.03 0.50 -24.76
N LYS A 215 23.21 1.23 -23.97
CA LYS A 215 22.54 2.47 -24.42
C LYS A 215 23.53 3.58 -24.81
N GLU A 216 24.66 3.68 -24.10
CA GLU A 216 25.72 4.62 -24.44
C GLU A 216 26.35 4.25 -25.79
N ALA A 217 26.70 2.98 -26.02
CA ALA A 217 27.22 2.50 -27.30
C ALA A 217 26.22 2.65 -28.46
N GLU A 218 24.93 2.39 -28.23
CA GLU A 218 23.85 2.67 -29.18
C GLU A 218 23.76 4.17 -29.51
N SER A 219 23.79 5.04 -28.51
CA SER A 219 23.74 6.50 -28.72
C SER A 219 24.98 7.02 -29.47
N GLN A 220 26.17 6.48 -29.19
CA GLN A 220 27.41 6.83 -29.87
C GLN A 220 27.41 6.32 -31.32
N THR A 221 26.97 5.09 -31.58
CA THR A 221 26.89 4.55 -32.95
C THR A 221 25.86 5.29 -33.79
N ILE A 222 24.69 5.63 -33.24
CA ILE A 222 23.69 6.50 -33.91
C ILE A 222 24.28 7.89 -34.19
N ARG A 223 24.96 8.51 -33.22
CA ARG A 223 25.59 9.83 -33.39
C ARG A 223 26.68 9.82 -34.46
N ASN A 224 27.52 8.78 -34.47
CA ASN A 224 28.56 8.59 -35.48
C ASN A 224 27.93 8.35 -36.86
N LEU A 225 26.82 7.61 -36.95
CA LEU A 225 26.10 7.41 -38.21
C LEU A 225 25.49 8.72 -38.75
N GLN A 226 24.92 9.55 -37.87
CA GLN A 226 24.39 10.87 -38.21
C GLN A 226 25.50 11.85 -38.64
N GLN A 227 26.61 11.89 -37.91
CA GLN A 227 27.78 12.70 -38.28
C GLN A 227 28.37 12.24 -39.61
N ASN A 228 28.53 10.92 -39.82
CA ASN A 228 28.98 10.38 -41.10
C ASN A 228 28.01 10.72 -42.24
N ALA A 229 26.69 10.67 -42.02
CA ALA A 229 25.71 11.07 -43.03
C ALA A 229 25.82 12.57 -43.40
N GLN A 230 26.02 13.45 -42.40
CA GLN A 230 26.22 14.89 -42.62
C GLN A 230 27.58 15.20 -43.28
N SER A 231 28.65 14.48 -42.91
CA SER A 231 29.98 14.64 -43.52
C SER A 231 30.09 14.01 -44.91
N ALA A 232 29.32 12.96 -45.19
CA ALA A 232 29.27 12.31 -46.50
C ALA A 232 28.43 13.07 -47.53
N THR A 233 27.68 14.11 -47.15
CA THR A 233 27.06 15.05 -48.10
C THR A 233 28.03 16.09 -48.69
N GLY A 234 29.30 15.73 -48.86
CA GLY A 234 30.11 16.26 -49.94
C GLY A 234 29.50 15.86 -51.31
N PRO A 235 29.67 16.65 -52.38
CA PRO A 235 28.92 16.46 -53.62
C PRO A 235 29.40 15.23 -54.42
N LEU A 236 28.81 14.07 -54.11
CA LEU A 236 28.86 12.81 -54.88
C LEU A 236 28.07 12.93 -56.20
N GLY A 237 28.40 13.95 -57.00
CA GLY A 237 27.71 14.32 -58.23
C GLY A 237 28.38 15.43 -59.04
N ALA A 238 29.66 15.76 -58.77
CA ALA A 238 30.42 16.75 -59.54
C ALA A 238 31.88 16.35 -59.80
N ASP A 239 32.60 15.86 -58.78
CA ASP A 239 34.06 15.68 -58.87
C ASP A 239 34.53 14.40 -58.15
N ALA A 240 33.91 13.26 -58.49
CA ALA A 240 34.48 11.95 -58.19
C ALA A 240 35.56 11.66 -59.26
N PRO A 241 36.86 11.56 -58.89
CA PRO A 241 37.89 11.20 -59.86
C PRO A 241 37.57 9.82 -60.42
N ASP A 242 37.48 9.74 -61.75
CA ASP A 242 36.95 8.60 -62.48
C ASP A 242 37.68 7.31 -62.08
N GLN A 243 37.01 6.39 -61.38
CA GLN A 243 37.59 5.13 -60.87
C GLN A 243 37.79 4.08 -62.00
N ASN A 244 38.01 4.57 -63.21
CA ASN A 244 38.75 3.93 -64.31
C ASN A 244 40.25 3.74 -63.97
N SER A 245 40.56 3.38 -62.72
CA SER A 245 41.87 2.91 -62.24
C SER A 245 42.05 1.40 -62.42
N GLY A 246 40.95 0.68 -62.67
CA GLY A 246 40.93 -0.77 -62.85
C GLY A 246 41.33 -1.25 -64.26
N TYR A 247 41.48 -2.57 -64.39
CA TYR A 247 41.96 -3.29 -65.58
C TYR A 247 41.29 -2.90 -66.92
N LEU A 248 40.04 -2.40 -66.89
CA LEU A 248 39.28 -2.04 -68.09
C LEU A 248 39.77 -0.76 -68.77
N ALA A 249 40.36 0.17 -68.03
CA ALA A 249 40.83 1.46 -68.53
C ALA A 249 42.21 1.40 -69.21
N LEU A 250 43.03 0.41 -68.85
CA LEU A 250 44.30 0.12 -69.51
C LEU A 250 44.10 -0.08 -71.02
N SER A 251 45.04 0.38 -71.85
CA SER A 251 44.98 0.15 -73.30
C SER A 251 44.97 -1.34 -73.64
N PRO A 252 44.50 -1.75 -74.83
CA PRO A 252 44.55 -3.16 -75.26
C PRO A 252 45.97 -3.75 -75.26
N SER A 253 46.99 -2.92 -75.44
CA SER A 253 48.42 -3.23 -75.30
C SER A 253 48.82 -3.49 -73.85
N GLU A 254 48.51 -2.60 -72.91
CA GLU A 254 48.86 -2.75 -71.50
C GLU A 254 48.12 -3.93 -70.86
N ARG A 255 46.84 -4.14 -71.24
CA ARG A 255 46.07 -5.33 -70.84
C ARG A 255 46.71 -6.65 -71.27
N ARG A 256 47.43 -6.68 -72.40
CA ARG A 256 48.23 -7.85 -72.81
C ARG A 256 49.51 -7.96 -71.98
N ALA A 257 50.25 -6.86 -71.83
CA ALA A 257 51.49 -6.83 -71.04
C ALA A 257 51.27 -7.24 -69.56
N LEU A 258 50.14 -6.85 -68.96
CA LEU A 258 49.76 -7.26 -67.60
C LEU A 258 49.47 -8.76 -67.53
N ARG A 259 48.71 -9.33 -68.48
CA ARG A 259 48.49 -10.79 -68.57
C ARG A 259 49.81 -11.56 -68.76
N GLU A 260 50.74 -11.02 -69.54
CA GLU A 260 52.07 -11.60 -69.74
C GLU A 260 52.97 -11.53 -68.49
N ARG A 261 52.80 -10.53 -67.61
CA ARG A 261 53.46 -10.49 -66.29
C ARG A 261 52.85 -11.49 -65.31
N VAL A 262 51.51 -11.49 -65.17
CA VAL A 262 50.80 -12.45 -64.30
C VAL A 262 51.10 -13.90 -64.69
N LYS A 263 51.16 -14.21 -65.99
CA LYS A 263 51.57 -15.53 -66.49
C LYS A 263 53.01 -15.93 -66.16
N ARG A 264 53.90 -14.96 -65.91
CA ARG A 264 55.31 -15.19 -65.52
C ARG A 264 55.52 -15.16 -64.01
N GLY A 265 54.50 -14.81 -63.21
CA GLY A 265 54.62 -14.62 -61.76
C GLY A 265 55.16 -13.25 -61.35
N ASP A 266 55.24 -12.28 -62.27
CA ASP A 266 55.73 -10.92 -62.01
C ASP A 266 54.62 -9.97 -61.47
N VAL A 267 53.75 -10.46 -60.54
CA VAL A 267 52.73 -9.69 -59.79
C VAL A 267 52.52 -10.31 -58.41
#